data_AF-A0A5D5ANI7-F1
#
_entry.id   AF-A0A5D5ANI7-F1
#
_cell.length_a   1.000
_cell.length_b   1.000
_cell.length_c   1.000
_cell.angle_alpha   90.00
_cell.angle_beta   90.00
_cell.angle_gamma   90.00
#
_symmetry.space_group_name_H-M   'P 1'
#
loop_
_entity.id
_entity.type
_entity.pdbx_description
1 polymer ?
#
loop_
_entity_poly.entity_id
_entity_poly.type
_entity_poly.pdbx_seq_one_letter_code
_entity_poly.pdbx_strand_id
1 'polypeptide(L)'
;MAYSHWSGAFSPLSNFHSDLGGTVASGRGANTALGAQFYDAGQIFQGLALILFVGGLNIYYTRSRRRNAVLVAGQLVGLFVGVALIMNGIYSVDFDGHAALVIPLFLALSATLILLNIALYGHPQFPRVPAVYGGLVGLIPPVMLYVTTPMLESPFVVEWILIYGAMLWVLLVVVDVLLGEIQQSN
;
A
#
# COMPACT_ATOMS: atom_id res chain seq x y z
N MET A 1 0.85 15.40 -13.47
CA MET A 1 1.07 14.08 -12.82
C MET A 1 2.57 13.90 -12.67
N ALA A 2 3.10 13.32 -11.59
CA ALA A 2 4.55 13.25 -11.36
C ALA A 2 5.36 12.72 -12.56
N TYR A 3 4.83 11.69 -13.25
CA TYR A 3 5.40 11.11 -14.46
C TYR A 3 5.60 12.10 -15.62
N SER A 4 4.71 13.08 -15.81
CA SER A 4 4.81 14.02 -16.94
C SER A 4 6.00 14.98 -16.84
N HIS A 5 6.72 14.93 -15.74
CA HIS A 5 7.90 15.75 -15.47
C HIS A 5 9.20 14.95 -15.48
N TRP A 6 9.15 13.64 -15.75
CA TRP A 6 10.32 12.79 -15.80
C TRP A 6 11.15 13.05 -17.07
N SER A 7 12.48 13.14 -16.92
CA SER A 7 13.38 13.29 -18.05
C SER A 7 13.75 11.91 -18.62
N GLY A 8 13.13 11.52 -19.74
CA GLY A 8 13.40 10.26 -20.44
C GLY A 8 12.32 9.19 -20.28
N ALA A 9 12.66 7.93 -20.59
CA ALA A 9 11.71 6.81 -20.58
C ALA A 9 11.55 6.24 -19.16
N PHE A 10 10.50 6.66 -18.46
CA PHE A 10 10.11 6.05 -17.19
C PHE A 10 9.17 4.86 -17.42
N SER A 11 9.50 3.71 -16.84
CA SER A 11 8.77 2.45 -17.07
C SER A 11 8.80 1.52 -15.85
N PRO A 12 7.73 0.74 -15.60
CA PRO A 12 7.74 -0.33 -14.59
C PRO A 12 8.81 -1.41 -14.80
N LEU A 13 9.41 -1.47 -15.99
CA LEU A 13 10.47 -2.41 -16.34
C LEU A 13 11.87 -1.93 -15.92
N SER A 14 12.03 -0.63 -15.64
CA SER A 14 13.33 0.00 -15.40
C SER A 14 13.37 0.93 -14.19
N ASN A 15 12.22 1.21 -13.59
CA ASN A 15 12.06 2.19 -12.52
C ASN A 15 11.15 1.67 -11.42
N PHE A 16 11.55 1.95 -10.20
CA PHE A 16 10.64 1.88 -9.06
C PHE A 16 9.60 2.98 -9.20
N HIS A 17 8.37 2.72 -8.76
CA HIS A 17 7.35 3.74 -8.61
C HIS A 17 7.84 4.87 -7.70
N SER A 18 8.60 4.53 -6.65
CA SER A 18 9.26 5.48 -5.74
C SER A 18 10.33 6.36 -6.39
N ASP A 19 10.90 5.98 -7.53
CA ASP A 19 11.86 6.84 -8.24
C ASP A 19 11.21 8.18 -8.66
N LEU A 20 9.89 8.26 -8.82
CA LEU A 20 9.16 9.50 -9.16
C LEU A 20 9.33 10.62 -8.13
N GLY A 21 9.68 10.31 -6.88
CA GLY A 21 9.96 11.28 -5.82
C GLY A 21 11.38 11.84 -5.85
N GLY A 22 12.25 11.36 -6.75
CA GLY A 22 13.67 11.72 -6.79
C GLY A 22 13.96 12.92 -7.66
N THR A 23 14.72 13.87 -7.13
CA THR A 23 15.24 15.03 -7.86
C THR A 23 16.72 14.89 -8.21
N VAL A 24 17.43 13.98 -7.53
CA VAL A 24 18.85 13.71 -7.78
C VAL A 24 18.99 12.65 -8.87
N ALA A 25 19.80 12.96 -9.89
CA ALA A 25 20.09 12.04 -10.99
C ALA A 25 20.68 10.73 -10.46
N SER A 26 19.87 9.67 -10.51
CA SER A 26 20.32 8.30 -10.33
C SER A 26 20.67 7.69 -11.70
N GLY A 27 21.30 6.51 -11.71
CA GLY A 27 21.46 5.72 -12.94
C GLY A 27 20.14 5.36 -13.64
N ARG A 28 18.99 5.58 -12.98
CA ARG A 28 17.64 5.35 -13.50
C ARG A 28 16.93 6.62 -13.99
N GLY A 29 17.55 7.79 -13.81
CA GLY A 29 16.99 9.11 -14.13
C GLY A 29 16.66 9.95 -12.89
N ALA A 30 16.04 11.11 -13.13
CA ALA A 30 15.52 12.02 -12.10
C ALA A 30 14.30 12.78 -12.61
N ASN A 31 13.47 13.19 -11.65
CA ASN A 31 12.33 14.06 -11.86
C ASN A 31 12.72 15.54 -11.70
N THR A 32 11.87 16.44 -12.21
CA THR A 32 11.95 17.86 -11.81
C THR A 32 11.49 18.03 -10.36
N ALA A 33 11.87 19.13 -9.71
CA ALA A 33 11.39 19.48 -8.38
C ALA A 33 9.86 19.49 -8.27
N LEU A 34 9.16 20.00 -9.30
CA LEU A 34 7.70 20.00 -9.33
C LEU A 34 7.13 18.58 -9.43
N GLY A 35 7.73 17.72 -10.25
CA GLY A 35 7.30 16.34 -10.41
C GLY A 35 7.46 15.51 -9.13
N ALA A 36 8.59 15.67 -8.44
CA ALA A 36 8.85 15.06 -7.14
C ALA A 36 7.84 15.55 -6.08
N GLN A 37 7.59 16.86 -6.00
CA GLN A 37 6.58 17.41 -5.09
C GLN A 37 5.16 16.85 -5.34
N PHE A 38 4.77 16.65 -6.60
CA PHE A 38 3.50 16.00 -6.92
C PHE A 38 3.44 14.55 -6.41
N TYR A 39 4.54 13.80 -6.53
CA TYR A 39 4.64 12.44 -6.03
C TYR A 39 4.55 12.39 -4.51
N ASP A 40 5.35 13.21 -3.85
CA ASP A 40 5.47 13.30 -2.39
C ASP A 40 4.15 13.74 -1.75
N ALA A 41 3.46 14.73 -2.34
CA ALA A 41 2.12 15.11 -1.92
C ALA A 41 1.13 13.94 -2.06
N GLY A 42 1.24 13.16 -3.15
CA GLY A 42 0.45 11.95 -3.35
C GLY A 42 0.65 10.91 -2.25
N GLN A 43 1.89 10.69 -1.81
CA GLN A 43 2.22 9.80 -0.69
C GLN A 43 1.55 10.26 0.61
N ILE A 44 1.59 11.56 0.90
CA ILE A 44 0.93 12.15 2.09
C ILE A 44 -0.58 11.91 2.04
N PHE A 45 -1.23 12.25 0.92
CA PHE A 45 -2.68 12.05 0.78
C PHE A 45 -3.07 10.58 0.84
N GLN A 46 -2.27 9.70 0.24
CA GLN A 46 -2.49 8.25 0.31
C GLN A 46 -2.37 7.72 1.74
N GLY A 47 -1.38 8.20 2.51
CA GLY A 47 -1.22 7.83 3.91
C GLY A 47 -2.41 8.28 4.77
N LEU A 48 -2.90 9.51 4.56
CA LEU A 48 -4.12 10.00 5.23
C LEU A 48 -5.36 9.18 4.85
N ALA A 49 -5.54 8.90 3.55
CA ALA A 49 -6.65 8.08 3.08
C ALA A 49 -6.59 6.65 3.65
N LEU A 50 -5.39 6.07 3.76
CA LEU A 50 -5.20 4.75 4.36
C LEU A 50 -5.56 4.74 5.84
N ILE A 51 -5.16 5.76 6.61
CA ILE A 51 -5.53 5.91 8.03
C ILE A 51 -7.05 5.90 8.20
N LEU A 52 -7.75 6.70 7.40
CA LEU A 52 -9.21 6.76 7.41
C LEU A 52 -9.84 5.43 7.01
N PHE A 53 -9.32 4.81 5.94
CA PHE A 53 -9.80 3.54 5.43
C PHE A 53 -9.66 2.42 6.48
N VAL A 54 -8.47 2.21 7.05
CA VAL A 54 -8.28 1.15 8.05
C VAL A 54 -9.08 1.44 9.32
N GLY A 55 -9.19 2.70 9.75
CA GLY A 55 -10.05 3.10 10.87
C GLY A 55 -11.54 2.81 10.61
N GLY A 56 -11.98 2.99 9.37
CA GLY A 56 -13.34 2.71 8.90
C GLY A 56 -13.73 1.23 8.86
N LEU A 57 -12.76 0.30 8.86
CA LEU A 57 -13.04 -1.14 8.88
C LEU A 57 -13.70 -1.65 10.18
N ASN A 58 -13.96 -0.77 11.15
CA ASN A 58 -14.74 -1.08 12.34
C ASN A 58 -16.16 -1.59 12.01
N ILE A 59 -16.69 -1.28 10.83
CA ILE A 59 -17.99 -1.80 10.35
C ILE A 59 -18.02 -3.33 10.28
N TYR A 60 -16.85 -3.99 10.13
CA TYR A 60 -16.72 -5.45 10.11
C TYR A 60 -16.46 -6.05 11.50
N TYR A 61 -16.71 -5.30 12.58
CA TYR A 61 -16.66 -5.81 13.93
C TYR A 61 -17.81 -6.75 14.21
N THR A 62 -17.54 -7.74 15.05
CA THR A 62 -18.50 -8.81 15.32
C THR A 62 -18.53 -9.22 16.78
N ARG A 63 -19.33 -10.23 17.14
CA ARG A 63 -19.32 -10.79 18.51
C ARG A 63 -18.05 -11.61 18.84
N SER A 64 -17.29 -12.04 17.83
CA SER A 64 -16.08 -12.85 18.05
C SER A 64 -14.90 -11.98 18.47
N ARG A 65 -14.56 -12.00 19.76
CA ARG A 65 -13.41 -11.26 20.31
C ARG A 65 -12.09 -11.60 19.60
N ARG A 66 -11.89 -12.88 19.23
CA ARG A 66 -10.68 -13.32 18.52
C ARG A 66 -10.58 -12.69 17.14
N ARG A 67 -11.67 -12.65 16.36
CA ARG A 67 -11.67 -12.02 15.04
C ARG A 67 -11.46 -10.51 15.15
N ASN A 68 -12.16 -9.86 16.06
CA ASN A 68 -11.99 -8.42 16.26
C ASN A 68 -10.56 -8.08 16.70
N ALA A 69 -9.92 -8.91 17.53
CA ALA A 69 -8.53 -8.71 17.91
C ALA A 69 -7.57 -8.78 16.71
N VAL A 70 -7.77 -9.74 15.79
CA VAL A 70 -6.99 -9.84 14.55
C VAL A 70 -7.23 -8.62 13.65
N LEU A 71 -8.49 -8.19 13.53
CA LEU A 71 -8.85 -7.00 12.76
C LEU A 71 -8.20 -5.74 13.33
N VAL A 72 -8.29 -5.53 14.65
CA VAL A 72 -7.66 -4.41 15.36
C VAL A 72 -6.14 -4.44 15.20
N ALA A 73 -5.51 -5.61 15.31
CA ALA A 73 -4.07 -5.73 15.07
C ALA A 73 -3.71 -5.28 13.64
N GLY A 74 -4.46 -5.73 12.63
CA GLY A 74 -4.29 -5.28 11.24
C GLY A 74 -4.50 -3.78 11.06
N GLN A 75 -5.49 -3.20 11.74
CA GLN A 75 -5.76 -1.76 11.73
C GLN A 75 -4.62 -0.97 12.36
N LEU A 76 -4.10 -1.37 13.52
CA LEU A 76 -2.99 -0.70 14.19
C LEU A 76 -1.72 -0.71 13.34
N VAL A 77 -1.41 -1.85 12.71
CA VAL A 77 -0.29 -1.92 11.76
C VAL A 77 -0.59 -1.07 10.52
N GLY A 78 -1.84 -1.04 10.04
CA GLY A 78 -2.24 -0.19 8.90
C GLY A 78 -2.14 1.31 9.18
N LEU A 79 -2.43 1.73 10.42
CA LEU A 79 -2.20 3.10 10.86
C LEU A 79 -0.71 3.44 10.79
N PHE A 80 0.16 2.53 11.23
CA PHE A 80 1.60 2.70 11.07
C PHE A 80 2.00 2.83 9.59
N VAL A 81 1.44 2.03 8.68
CA VAL A 81 1.69 2.17 7.23
C VAL A 81 1.28 3.55 6.73
N GLY A 82 0.11 4.05 7.14
CA GLY A 82 -0.36 5.38 6.76
C GLY A 82 0.57 6.49 7.26
N VAL A 83 1.05 6.41 8.51
CA VAL A 83 2.06 7.33 9.05
C VAL A 83 3.37 7.21 8.28
N ALA A 84 3.82 6.00 7.98
CA ALA A 84 5.07 5.77 7.24
C ALA A 84 4.99 6.35 5.82
N LEU A 85 3.85 6.24 5.12
CA LEU A 85 3.63 6.88 3.82
C LEU A 85 3.68 8.42 3.90
N ILE A 86 3.08 9.01 4.94
CA ILE A 86 3.16 10.47 5.17
C ILE A 86 4.62 10.88 5.38
N MET A 87 5.35 10.15 6.21
CA MET A 87 6.77 10.40 6.43
C MET A 87 7.59 10.21 5.15
N ASN A 88 7.23 9.25 4.30
CA ASN A 88 7.87 9.01 3.01
C ASN A 88 7.67 10.17 2.02
N GLY A 89 6.53 10.87 2.09
CA GLY A 89 6.30 12.09 1.31
C GLY A 89 6.94 13.34 1.93
N ILE A 90 7.12 13.39 3.26
CA ILE A 90 7.84 14.50 3.91
C ILE A 90 9.36 14.39 3.68
N TYR A 91 9.89 13.17 3.79
CA TYR A 91 11.30 12.84 3.59
C TYR A 91 11.44 12.12 2.25
N SER A 92 11.63 12.90 1.19
CA SER A 92 11.73 12.40 -0.18
C SER A 92 12.81 11.34 -0.34
N VAL A 93 12.81 10.64 -1.48
CA VAL A 93 13.76 9.57 -1.79
C VAL A 93 15.23 10.05 -1.79
N ASP A 94 15.46 11.36 -1.92
CA ASP A 94 16.80 11.96 -1.87
C ASP A 94 17.36 12.07 -0.44
N PHE A 95 16.55 11.83 0.60
CA PHE A 95 16.98 11.85 1.99
C PHE A 95 17.70 10.54 2.38
N ASP A 96 18.91 10.62 2.94
CA ASP A 96 19.73 9.44 3.30
C ASP A 96 19.02 8.43 4.24
N GLY A 97 18.08 8.90 5.06
CA GLY A 97 17.28 8.06 5.96
C GLY A 97 16.05 7.42 5.31
N HIS A 98 15.75 7.69 4.04
CA HIS A 98 14.54 7.23 3.35
C HIS A 98 14.42 5.70 3.37
N ALA A 99 15.53 5.00 3.06
CA ALA A 99 15.55 3.53 3.05
C ALA A 99 15.21 2.89 4.41
N ALA A 100 15.49 3.57 5.52
CA ALA A 100 15.20 3.08 6.86
C ALA A 100 13.69 3.00 7.17
N LEU A 101 12.86 3.78 6.46
CA LEU A 101 11.40 3.76 6.60
C LEU A 101 10.72 2.87 5.56
N VAL A 102 11.32 2.72 4.37
CA VAL A 102 10.72 1.96 3.26
C VAL A 102 10.61 0.45 3.54
N ILE A 103 11.64 -0.18 4.09
CA ILE A 103 11.60 -1.62 4.38
C ILE A 103 10.54 -1.95 5.46
N PRO A 104 10.53 -1.26 6.62
CA PRO A 104 9.45 -1.42 7.61
C PRO A 104 8.07 -1.11 7.04
N LEU A 105 7.94 -0.12 6.15
CA LEU A 105 6.67 0.22 5.49
C LEU A 105 6.14 -0.96 4.68
N PHE A 106 6.97 -1.59 3.85
CA PHE A 106 6.54 -2.74 3.04
C PHE A 106 6.18 -3.97 3.88
N LEU A 107 6.95 -4.25 4.93
CA LEU A 107 6.65 -5.34 5.88
C LEU A 107 5.37 -5.06 6.67
N ALA A 108 5.16 -3.82 7.10
CA ALA A 108 3.93 -3.42 7.77
C ALA A 108 2.73 -3.51 6.83
N LEU A 109 2.87 -3.09 5.56
CA LEU A 109 1.81 -3.25 4.55
C LEU A 109 1.43 -4.72 4.35
N SER A 110 2.42 -5.61 4.28
CA SER A 110 2.20 -7.06 4.24
C SER A 110 1.39 -7.54 5.46
N ALA A 111 1.84 -7.19 6.66
CA ALA A 111 1.18 -7.58 7.89
C ALA A 111 -0.25 -7.01 7.98
N THR A 112 -0.47 -5.75 7.60
CA THR A 112 -1.79 -5.13 7.49
C THR A 112 -2.69 -5.94 6.57
N LEU A 113 -2.28 -6.17 5.32
CA LEU A 113 -3.10 -6.89 4.35
C LEU A 113 -3.40 -8.32 4.83
N ILE A 114 -2.43 -9.05 5.35
CA ILE A 114 -2.63 -10.42 5.83
C ILE A 114 -3.61 -10.43 7.03
N LEU A 115 -3.38 -9.60 8.05
CA LEU A 115 -4.21 -9.59 9.26
C LEU A 115 -5.64 -9.15 8.97
N LEU A 116 -5.81 -8.05 8.22
CA LEU A 116 -7.14 -7.57 7.84
C LEU A 116 -7.88 -8.65 7.06
N ASN A 117 -7.23 -9.31 6.09
CA ASN A 117 -7.89 -10.29 5.25
C ASN A 117 -8.14 -11.64 5.95
N ILE A 118 -7.34 -12.04 6.95
CA ILE A 118 -7.68 -13.17 7.84
C ILE A 118 -8.98 -12.85 8.60
N ALA A 119 -9.11 -11.64 9.14
CA ALA A 119 -10.32 -11.24 9.86
C ALA A 119 -11.54 -11.16 8.93
N LEU A 120 -11.39 -10.53 7.75
CA LEU A 120 -12.45 -10.37 6.76
C LEU A 120 -12.88 -11.71 6.13
N TYR A 121 -11.97 -12.64 5.87
CA TYR A 121 -12.31 -13.98 5.38
C TYR A 121 -13.25 -14.72 6.34
N GLY A 122 -13.09 -14.49 7.64
CA GLY A 122 -13.95 -15.05 8.68
C GLY A 122 -15.22 -14.24 8.94
N HIS A 123 -15.47 -13.12 8.24
CA HIS A 123 -16.65 -12.28 8.45
C HIS A 123 -17.87 -12.86 7.71
N PRO A 124 -19.03 -13.07 8.36
CA PRO A 124 -20.18 -13.75 7.72
C PRO A 124 -20.75 -13.05 6.48
N GLN A 125 -20.63 -11.74 6.41
CA GLN A 125 -21.20 -10.91 5.33
C GLN A 125 -20.15 -10.43 4.33
N PHE A 126 -18.85 -10.61 4.61
CA PHE A 126 -17.82 -10.15 3.68
C PHE A 126 -17.51 -11.25 2.65
N PRO A 127 -17.41 -10.93 1.36
CA PRO A 127 -17.12 -11.91 0.33
C PRO A 127 -15.70 -12.47 0.49
N ARG A 128 -15.57 -13.80 0.38
CA ARG A 128 -14.28 -14.48 0.55
C ARG A 128 -13.27 -14.15 -0.55
N VAL A 129 -13.73 -13.83 -1.76
CA VAL A 129 -12.85 -13.58 -2.92
C VAL A 129 -11.98 -12.35 -2.70
N PRO A 130 -12.52 -11.15 -2.37
CA PRO A 130 -11.70 -10.00 -1.99
C PRO A 130 -10.77 -10.28 -0.81
N ALA A 131 -11.20 -11.08 0.16
CA ALA A 131 -10.37 -11.45 1.31
C ALA A 131 -9.14 -12.27 0.89
N VAL A 132 -9.35 -13.33 0.10
CA VAL A 132 -8.25 -14.16 -0.43
C VAL A 132 -7.33 -13.32 -1.30
N TYR A 133 -7.88 -12.50 -2.19
CA TYR A 133 -7.12 -11.61 -3.05
C TYR A 133 -6.22 -10.66 -2.24
N GLY A 134 -6.78 -9.96 -1.24
CA GLY A 134 -6.00 -9.05 -0.40
C GLY A 134 -4.91 -9.77 0.41
N GLY A 135 -5.20 -10.97 0.91
CA GLY A 135 -4.20 -11.82 1.56
C GLY A 135 -3.04 -12.18 0.62
N LEU A 136 -3.33 -12.56 -0.63
CA LEU A 136 -2.31 -12.87 -1.64
C LEU A 136 -1.45 -11.64 -1.99
N VAL A 137 -2.06 -10.46 -2.16
CA VAL A 137 -1.32 -9.21 -2.34
C VAL A 137 -0.39 -8.95 -1.15
N GLY A 138 -0.86 -9.22 0.06
CA GLY A 138 -0.06 -9.11 1.29
C GLY A 138 1.16 -10.04 1.34
N LEU A 139 1.22 -11.11 0.54
CA LEU A 139 2.39 -11.98 0.46
C LEU A 139 3.47 -11.46 -0.50
N ILE A 140 3.17 -10.46 -1.34
CA ILE A 140 4.13 -9.93 -2.32
C ILE A 140 5.36 -9.30 -1.64
N PRO A 141 5.24 -8.43 -0.60
CA PRO A 141 6.42 -7.81 0.01
C PRO A 141 7.45 -8.81 0.60
N PRO A 142 7.07 -9.84 1.39
CA PRO A 142 8.05 -10.80 1.90
C PRO A 142 8.64 -11.67 0.77
N VAL A 143 7.86 -12.00 -0.27
CA VAL A 143 8.38 -12.71 -1.45
C VAL A 143 9.40 -11.84 -2.19
N MET A 144 9.11 -10.55 -2.37
CA MET A 144 10.03 -9.58 -2.97
C MET A 144 11.34 -9.54 -2.18
N LEU A 145 11.30 -9.38 -0.86
CA LEU A 145 12.50 -9.37 -0.01
C LEU A 145 13.30 -10.68 -0.06
N TYR A 146 12.62 -11.83 -0.14
CA TYR A 146 13.28 -13.12 -0.24
C TYR A 146 13.98 -13.31 -1.59
N VAL A 147 13.33 -12.93 -2.69
CA VAL A 147 13.81 -13.17 -4.06
C VAL A 147 14.91 -12.18 -4.47
N THR A 148 14.92 -10.98 -3.91
CA THR A 148 15.87 -9.91 -4.30
C THR A 148 17.21 -9.99 -3.62
N THR A 149 17.40 -10.90 -2.67
CA THR A 149 18.66 -11.01 -1.90
C THR A 149 19.77 -11.80 -2.60
N PRO A 150 19.50 -12.56 -3.70
CA PRO A 150 20.59 -12.87 -4.65
C PRO A 150 20.23 -13.04 -6.14
N MET A 151 18.96 -13.06 -6.58
CA MET A 151 18.59 -13.63 -7.91
C MET A 151 17.95 -12.69 -8.94
N LEU A 152 17.54 -11.47 -8.56
CA LEU A 152 16.84 -10.56 -9.46
C LEU A 152 17.46 -9.16 -9.40
N GLU A 153 18.05 -8.74 -10.53
CA GLU A 153 18.40 -7.34 -10.77
C GLU A 153 17.11 -6.51 -10.67
N SER A 154 16.98 -5.79 -9.55
CA SER A 154 15.94 -4.81 -9.22
C SER A 154 14.47 -5.22 -9.51
N PRO A 155 13.65 -5.50 -8.48
CA PRO A 155 12.27 -6.00 -8.61
C PRO A 155 11.25 -4.89 -8.97
N PHE A 156 11.54 -4.07 -9.99
CA PHE A 156 10.73 -2.91 -10.38
C PHE A 156 9.26 -3.28 -10.55
N VAL A 157 8.96 -4.23 -11.43
CA VAL A 157 7.59 -4.69 -11.74
C VAL A 157 6.83 -5.15 -10.49
N VAL A 158 7.52 -5.74 -9.51
CA VAL A 158 6.91 -6.27 -8.30
C VAL A 158 6.36 -5.16 -7.41
N GLU A 159 7.08 -4.03 -7.28
CA GLU A 159 6.59 -2.86 -6.54
C GLU A 159 5.31 -2.31 -7.16
N TRP A 160 5.26 -2.24 -8.50
CA TRP A 160 4.08 -1.78 -9.22
C TRP A 160 2.88 -2.71 -8.99
N ILE A 161 3.07 -4.02 -9.16
CA ILE A 161 2.02 -5.02 -8.90
C ILE A 161 1.51 -4.90 -7.47
N LEU A 162 2.40 -4.71 -6.49
CA LEU A 162 2.02 -4.52 -5.10
C LEU A 162 1.15 -3.28 -4.89
N ILE A 163 1.58 -2.12 -5.39
CA ILE A 163 0.87 -0.85 -5.22
C ILE A 163 -0.53 -0.93 -5.83
N TYR A 164 -0.62 -1.29 -7.12
CA TYR A 164 -1.92 -1.37 -7.80
C TYR A 164 -2.76 -2.54 -7.29
N GLY A 165 -2.11 -3.63 -6.87
CA GLY A 165 -2.77 -4.78 -6.25
C GLY A 165 -3.47 -4.39 -4.96
N ALA A 166 -2.80 -3.62 -4.09
CA ALA A 166 -3.36 -3.10 -2.85
C ALA A 166 -4.47 -2.07 -3.10
N MET A 167 -4.32 -1.19 -4.09
CA MET A 167 -5.38 -0.25 -4.49
C MET A 167 -6.64 -0.95 -5.00
N LEU A 168 -6.48 -2.00 -5.82
CA LEU A 168 -7.60 -2.82 -6.26
C LEU A 168 -8.29 -3.52 -5.08
N TRP A 169 -7.53 -3.99 -4.09
CA TRP A 169 -8.12 -4.57 -2.88
C TRP A 169 -8.96 -3.54 -2.12
N VAL A 170 -8.45 -2.32 -1.92
CA VAL A 170 -9.21 -1.22 -1.30
C VAL A 170 -10.51 -0.96 -2.06
N LEU A 171 -10.46 -0.91 -3.40
CA LEU A 171 -11.65 -0.74 -4.24
C LEU A 171 -12.67 -1.86 -4.02
N LEU A 172 -12.24 -3.12 -3.96
CA LEU A 172 -13.13 -4.26 -3.70
C LEU A 172 -13.82 -4.16 -2.33
N VAL A 173 -13.11 -3.69 -1.30
CA VAL A 173 -13.71 -3.46 0.03
C VAL A 173 -14.73 -2.32 -0.04
N VAL A 174 -14.41 -1.21 -0.72
CA VAL A 174 -15.35 -0.08 -0.88
C VAL A 174 -16.61 -0.51 -1.61
N VAL A 175 -16.48 -1.29 -2.68
CA VAL A 175 -17.63 -1.82 -3.43
C VAL A 175 -18.51 -2.69 -2.54
N ASP A 176 -17.92 -3.55 -1.70
CA ASP A 176 -18.68 -4.37 -0.75
C ASP A 176 -19.51 -3.52 0.22
N VAL A 177 -18.92 -2.48 0.79
CA VAL A 177 -19.62 -1.55 1.69
C VAL A 177 -20.80 -0.88 0.98
N LEU A 178 -20.57 -0.32 -0.21
CA LEU A 178 -21.62 0.37 -0.98
C LEU A 178 -22.76 -0.57 -1.38
N LEU A 179 -22.45 -1.81 -1.76
CA LEU A 179 -23.48 -2.82 -2.06
C LEU A 179 -24.27 -3.20 -0.81
N GLY A 180 -23.62 -3.31 0.34
CA GLY A 180 -24.28 -3.56 1.62
C GLY A 180 -25.27 -2.45 2.03
N GLU A 181 -24.93 -1.18 1.80
CA GLU A 181 -25.81 -0.04 2.07
C GLU A 181 -27.05 -0.01 1.16
N ILE A 182 -26.87 -0.35 -0.13
CA ILE A 182 -27.99 -0.44 -1.09
C ILE A 182 -28.97 -1.54 -0.69
N GLN A 183 -28.48 -2.67 -0.18
CA GLN A 183 -29.35 -3.77 0.26
C GLN A 183 -30.14 -3.46 1.54
N GLN A 184 -29.68 -2.53 2.37
CA GLN A 184 -30.39 -2.12 3.59
C GLN A 184 -31.44 -1.02 3.35
N SER A 185 -31.36 -0.32 2.21
CA SER A 185 -32.27 0.78 1.86
C SER A 185 -33.47 0.35 0.98
N ASN A 186 -33.51 -0.91 0.53
CA ASN A 186 -34.61 -1.52 -0.20
C ASN A 186 -35.37 -2.52 0.68
#